data_AF-A7HHZ9-F1
#
_entry.id   AF-A7HHZ9-F1
#
_cell.length_a   1.000
_cell.length_b   1.000
_cell.length_c   1.000
_cell.angle_alpha   90.00
_cell.angle_beta   90.00
_cell.angle_gamma   90.00
#
_symmetry.space_group_name_H-M   'P 1'
#
loop_
_entity.id
_entity.type
_entity.pdbx_description
1 polymer ?
#
loop_
_entity_poly.entity_id
_entity_poly.type
_entity_poly.pdbx_seq_one_letter_code
_entity_poly.pdbx_strand_id
1 'polypeptide(L)'
;MVRIPPDRGLRVFKLFKSSPPPAAAKPEPPSAPCDAGCDGGDLATSSDETPFTGCLVCGEDLVYLPVSAELVCVLCGAAKLGSARCKSGHFACDACHAAPAMDVIEKVCATSDERDPMALALRMLRHAAVKLHGPEHHFLVPAVLVAAYSNVKGEPKKRAERVAEARRRVAPIMGGSCAMLGACGAAVGTGTFVSIVTEATPLKGKERGLANRMTARALTVVGATDAARCCKRDSMLSILAAVKFAREHLRVDLSARGPECEWRPVNKQCGGSACPFHR
;
A
#
# COMPACT_ATOMS: atom_id res chain seq x y z
N MET A 1 -23.47 -17.57 12.02
CA MET A 1 -23.54 -17.58 10.54
C MET A 1 -24.15 -16.24 10.10
N VAL A 2 -23.33 -15.19 9.95
CA VAL A 2 -23.84 -13.83 9.66
C VAL A 2 -23.88 -13.63 8.15
N ARG A 3 -25.08 -13.48 7.58
CA ARG A 3 -25.32 -13.20 6.16
C ARG A 3 -24.99 -11.73 5.87
N ILE A 4 -24.16 -11.50 4.84
CA ILE A 4 -23.80 -10.17 4.32
C ILE A 4 -24.77 -9.82 3.17
N PRO A 5 -25.27 -8.57 3.07
CA PRO A 5 -26.13 -8.14 1.95
C PRO A 5 -25.37 -8.12 0.61
N PRO A 6 -26.03 -8.40 -0.53
CA PRO A 6 -25.35 -8.72 -1.80
C PRO A 6 -24.81 -7.53 -2.59
N ASP A 7 -24.92 -6.29 -2.10
CA ASP A 7 -24.67 -5.08 -2.89
C ASP A 7 -23.31 -4.40 -2.63
N ARG A 8 -22.60 -4.75 -1.56
CA ARG A 8 -21.45 -3.95 -1.07
C ARG A 8 -20.08 -4.33 -1.64
N GLY A 9 -19.97 -5.47 -2.30
CA GLY A 9 -18.75 -5.89 -2.99
C GLY A 9 -18.62 -5.35 -4.42
N LEU A 10 -19.67 -4.79 -5.03
CA LEU A 10 -19.68 -4.65 -6.49
C LEU A 10 -18.71 -3.60 -7.07
N ARG A 11 -18.37 -2.50 -6.39
CA ARG A 11 -17.53 -1.44 -7.00
C ARG A 11 -16.07 -1.85 -7.15
N VAL A 12 -15.47 -2.38 -6.08
CA VAL A 12 -14.11 -2.91 -6.10
C VAL A 12 -14.03 -4.15 -7.00
N PHE A 13 -15.02 -5.05 -6.94
CA PHE A 13 -15.02 -6.27 -7.76
C PHE A 13 -15.26 -6.02 -9.26
N LYS A 14 -15.94 -4.93 -9.64
CA LYS A 14 -16.11 -4.52 -11.05
C LYS A 14 -14.77 -4.16 -11.71
N LEU A 15 -13.80 -3.59 -10.97
CA LEU A 15 -12.45 -3.29 -11.48
C LEU A 15 -11.62 -4.54 -11.79
N PHE A 16 -12.01 -5.70 -11.25
CA PHE A 16 -11.29 -6.96 -11.46
C PHE A 16 -11.87 -7.83 -12.59
N LYS A 17 -12.99 -7.41 -13.19
CA LYS A 17 -13.51 -7.99 -14.43
C LYS A 17 -12.76 -7.34 -15.59
N SER A 18 -12.10 -8.13 -16.43
CA SER A 18 -11.51 -7.63 -17.67
C SER A 18 -12.65 -7.16 -18.57
N SER A 19 -12.82 -5.84 -18.71
CA SER A 19 -13.59 -5.30 -19.83
C SER A 19 -12.72 -5.41 -21.09
N PRO A 20 -13.30 -5.75 -22.26
CA PRO A 20 -12.59 -5.60 -23.52
C PRO A 20 -12.17 -4.12 -23.69
N PRO A 21 -11.06 -3.86 -24.40
CA PRO A 21 -10.61 -2.49 -24.64
C PRO A 21 -11.74 -1.67 -25.29
N PRO A 22 -11.91 -0.40 -24.94
CA PRO A 22 -12.86 0.47 -25.63
C PRO A 22 -12.49 0.53 -27.11
N ALA A 23 -13.51 0.52 -27.98
CA ALA A 23 -13.31 0.73 -29.40
C ALA A 23 -12.57 2.06 -29.61
N ALA A 24 -11.55 2.05 -30.48
CA ALA A 24 -10.71 3.21 -30.75
C ALA A 24 -11.58 4.43 -31.09
N ALA A 25 -11.52 5.46 -30.26
CA ALA A 25 -12.07 6.77 -30.58
C ALA A 25 -11.25 7.36 -31.74
N LYS A 26 -11.94 7.99 -32.71
CA LYS A 26 -11.28 8.68 -33.81
C LYS A 26 -10.40 9.80 -33.26
N PRO A 27 -9.16 9.98 -33.74
CA PRO A 27 -8.28 11.04 -33.28
C PRO A 27 -8.88 12.40 -33.64
N GLU A 28 -9.00 13.27 -32.64
CA GLU A 28 -9.25 14.70 -32.86
C GLU A 28 -7.99 15.36 -33.45
N PRO A 29 -8.14 16.38 -34.31
CA PRO A 29 -7.01 17.07 -34.90
C PRO A 29 -6.21 17.85 -33.84
N PRO A 30 -4.88 17.95 -33.98
CA PRO A 30 -4.03 18.61 -33.01
C PRO A 30 -4.31 20.12 -32.94
N SER A 31 -4.53 20.63 -31.74
CA SER A 31 -4.48 22.07 -31.46
C SER A 31 -3.05 22.60 -31.59
N ALA A 32 -2.93 23.85 -32.06
CA ALA A 32 -1.70 24.57 -32.36
C ALA A 32 -0.64 24.58 -31.22
N PRO A 33 0.66 24.73 -31.56
CA PRO A 33 1.74 24.63 -30.59
C PRO A 33 1.75 25.83 -29.63
N CYS A 34 1.90 25.56 -28.33
CA CYS A 34 2.24 26.60 -27.35
C CYS A 34 3.76 26.78 -27.31
N ASP A 35 4.19 28.02 -27.52
CA ASP A 35 5.59 28.43 -27.52
C ASP A 35 6.27 28.21 -26.16
N ALA A 36 7.58 27.98 -26.26
CA ALA A 36 8.49 27.65 -25.18
C ALA A 36 8.60 28.75 -24.10
N GLY A 37 8.59 28.30 -22.84
CA GLY A 37 8.94 29.08 -21.65
C GLY A 37 9.13 28.14 -20.47
N CYS A 38 10.26 27.45 -20.41
CA CYS A 38 10.62 26.57 -19.31
C CYS A 38 11.33 27.38 -18.20
N ASP A 39 10.54 28.03 -17.35
CA ASP A 39 11.06 28.51 -16.07
C ASP A 39 10.89 27.43 -15.00
N GLY A 40 12.03 26.96 -14.48
CA GLY A 40 12.10 26.06 -13.35
C GLY A 40 11.56 26.74 -12.10
N GLY A 41 10.32 26.41 -11.75
CA GLY A 41 9.69 26.79 -10.50
C GLY A 41 9.75 25.66 -9.49
N ASP A 42 10.36 25.94 -8.34
CA ASP A 42 10.53 25.06 -7.18
C ASP A 42 9.27 24.25 -6.83
N LEU A 43 9.46 22.94 -6.66
CA LEU A 43 8.49 22.03 -6.04
C LEU A 43 8.38 22.39 -4.55
N ALA A 44 7.56 23.40 -4.26
CA ALA A 44 7.14 23.73 -2.91
C ALA A 44 6.48 22.50 -2.27
N THR A 45 7.18 21.93 -1.29
CA THR A 45 6.65 20.87 -0.43
C THR A 45 5.62 21.49 0.51
N SER A 46 4.33 21.37 0.17
CA SER A 46 3.26 21.83 1.05
C SER A 46 3.20 20.95 2.31
N SER A 47 3.72 21.46 3.42
CA SER A 47 3.81 20.83 4.75
C SER A 47 2.47 20.77 5.51
N ASP A 48 1.35 20.87 4.82
CA ASP A 48 0.03 21.12 5.42
C ASP A 48 -0.82 19.84 5.46
N GLU A 49 -0.27 18.75 6.00
CA GLU A 49 -1.05 17.55 6.34
C GLU A 49 -1.18 17.46 7.86
N THR A 50 -2.42 17.59 8.34
CA THR A 50 -2.77 17.35 9.74
C THR A 50 -2.42 15.90 10.11
N PRO A 51 -1.62 15.66 11.17
CA PRO A 51 -1.29 14.31 11.59
C PRO A 51 -2.54 13.50 11.87
N PHE A 52 -2.54 12.22 11.47
CA PHE A 52 -3.58 11.29 11.91
C PHE A 52 -3.61 11.27 13.44
N THR A 53 -4.75 11.63 14.02
CA THR A 53 -4.95 11.65 15.48
C THR A 53 -5.55 10.32 15.92
N GLY A 54 -5.10 9.83 17.08
CA GLY A 54 -5.58 8.56 17.66
C GLY A 54 -4.69 7.35 17.36
N CYS A 55 -5.24 6.17 17.56
CA CYS A 55 -4.52 4.90 17.47
C CYS A 55 -4.10 4.54 16.04
N LEU A 56 -2.83 4.18 15.83
CA LEU A 56 -2.30 3.71 14.55
C LEU A 56 -2.93 2.38 14.04
N VAL A 57 -3.60 1.62 14.91
CA VAL A 57 -4.18 0.32 14.56
C VAL A 57 -5.70 0.40 14.39
N CYS A 58 -6.41 1.02 15.32
CA CYS A 58 -7.88 1.06 15.32
C CYS A 58 -8.49 2.46 15.16
N GLY A 59 -7.69 3.53 15.16
CA GLY A 59 -8.18 4.91 15.06
C GLY A 59 -8.81 5.48 16.34
N GLU A 60 -9.01 4.68 17.40
CA GLU A 60 -9.60 5.15 18.66
C GLU A 60 -8.70 6.13 19.43
N ASP A 61 -9.32 6.95 20.27
CA ASP A 61 -8.64 7.89 21.16
C ASP A 61 -7.61 7.22 22.07
N LEU A 62 -6.54 7.96 22.36
CA LEU A 62 -5.55 7.59 23.35
C LEU A 62 -6.06 7.90 24.77
N VAL A 63 -5.81 6.97 25.68
CA VAL A 63 -5.95 7.14 27.12
C VAL A 63 -4.56 7.18 27.74
N TYR A 64 -4.36 8.15 28.65
CA TYR A 64 -3.11 8.32 29.37
C TYR A 64 -3.19 7.62 30.72
N LEU A 65 -2.15 6.87 31.06
CA LEU A 65 -2.03 6.15 32.31
C LEU A 65 -1.46 7.10 33.37
N PRO A 66 -1.99 7.11 34.60
CA PRO A 66 -1.45 7.96 35.69
C PRO A 66 -0.03 7.55 36.10
N VAL A 67 0.35 6.29 35.84
CA VAL A 67 1.70 5.76 36.04
C VAL A 67 2.07 4.96 34.80
N SER A 68 3.29 5.15 34.29
CA SER A 68 3.80 4.38 33.16
C SER A 68 3.77 2.89 33.47
N ALA A 69 3.33 2.08 32.51
CA ALA A 69 3.24 0.64 32.62
C ALA A 69 4.07 -0.03 31.53
N GLU A 70 4.46 -1.29 31.74
CA GLU A 70 5.05 -2.10 30.69
C GLU A 70 3.96 -2.48 29.67
N LEU A 71 4.16 -2.09 28.41
CA LEU A 71 3.23 -2.29 27.31
C LEU A 71 3.96 -2.90 26.13
N VAL A 72 3.28 -3.80 25.41
CA VAL A 72 3.82 -4.41 24.19
C VAL A 72 3.50 -3.52 22.99
N CYS A 73 4.55 -3.07 22.30
CA CYS A 73 4.38 -2.22 21.11
C CYS A 73 3.74 -3.01 19.96
N VAL A 74 2.61 -2.54 19.45
CA VAL A 74 1.86 -3.18 18.35
C VAL A 74 2.58 -3.15 17.00
N LEU A 75 3.60 -2.30 16.87
CA LEU A 75 4.38 -2.16 15.64
C LEU A 75 5.60 -3.09 15.63
N CYS A 76 6.33 -3.20 16.75
CA CYS A 76 7.57 -3.99 16.79
C CYS A 76 7.55 -5.20 17.72
N GLY A 77 6.51 -5.38 18.53
CA GLY A 77 6.38 -6.47 19.51
C GLY A 77 7.24 -6.32 20.77
N ALA A 78 8.07 -5.28 20.88
CA ALA A 78 8.90 -5.08 22.06
C ALA A 78 8.09 -4.59 23.27
N ALA A 79 8.33 -5.16 24.44
CA ALA A 79 7.87 -4.62 25.71
C ALA A 79 8.66 -3.34 26.04
N LYS A 80 7.95 -2.24 26.33
CA LYS A 80 8.52 -0.94 26.69
C LYS A 80 7.63 -0.27 27.74
N LEU A 81 8.22 0.59 28.58
CA LEU A 81 7.45 1.49 29.42
C LEU A 81 6.70 2.49 28.54
N GLY A 82 5.41 2.66 28.80
CA GLY A 82 4.57 3.61 28.10
C GLY A 82 3.53 4.24 29.04
N SER A 83 3.19 5.49 28.75
CA SER A 83 2.21 6.27 29.52
C SER A 83 0.90 6.49 28.75
N ALA A 84 0.77 5.94 27.53
CA ALA A 84 -0.43 6.08 26.71
C ALA A 84 -0.72 4.80 25.92
N ARG A 85 -2.00 4.47 25.77
CA ARG A 85 -2.51 3.41 24.88
C ARG A 85 -3.91 3.80 24.41
N CYS A 86 -4.44 3.21 23.35
CA CYS A 86 -5.84 3.48 23.00
C CYS A 86 -6.84 2.73 23.89
N LYS A 87 -8.13 3.04 23.77
CA LYS A 87 -9.22 2.35 24.49
C LYS A 87 -9.22 0.83 24.26
N SER A 88 -8.90 0.39 23.03
CA SER A 88 -8.67 -1.02 22.67
C SER A 88 -7.32 -1.61 23.13
N GLY A 89 -6.48 -0.85 23.85
CA GLY A 89 -5.23 -1.33 24.44
C GLY A 89 -3.99 -1.26 23.55
N HIS A 90 -4.09 -0.77 22.32
CA HIS A 90 -2.93 -0.66 21.43
C HIS A 90 -1.94 0.42 21.88
N PHE A 91 -0.66 0.08 21.89
CA PHE A 91 0.47 0.96 22.24
C PHE A 91 1.52 0.96 21.13
N ALA A 92 2.06 2.14 20.79
CA ALA A 92 3.20 2.28 19.89
C ALA A 92 4.34 2.98 20.66
N CYS A 93 5.52 2.36 20.70
CA CYS A 93 6.67 2.93 21.40
C CYS A 93 7.30 4.10 20.63
N ASP A 94 7.98 5.00 21.36
CA ASP A 94 8.59 6.21 20.80
C ASP A 94 9.55 5.93 19.64
N ALA A 95 10.33 4.85 19.75
CA ALA A 95 11.26 4.45 18.71
C ALA A 95 10.56 4.05 17.40
N CYS A 96 9.35 3.47 17.47
CA CYS A 96 8.56 3.20 16.27
C CYS A 96 7.83 4.44 15.79
N HIS A 97 7.26 5.23 16.71
CA HIS A 97 6.51 6.43 16.40
C HIS A 97 7.34 7.51 15.69
N ALA A 98 8.60 7.69 16.10
CA ALA A 98 9.52 8.67 15.52
C ALA A 98 10.33 8.13 14.32
N ALA A 99 10.17 6.84 13.96
CA ALA A 99 10.98 6.23 12.91
C ALA A 99 10.63 6.77 11.51
N PRO A 100 11.63 6.88 10.61
CA PRO A 100 11.38 7.11 9.19
C PRO A 100 10.46 6.06 8.57
N ALA A 101 9.68 6.45 7.57
CA ALA A 101 8.66 5.60 6.94
C ALA A 101 9.21 4.24 6.49
N MET A 102 10.36 4.25 5.80
CA MET A 102 10.97 3.03 5.28
C MET A 102 11.42 2.08 6.40
N ASP A 103 11.96 2.63 7.50
CA ASP A 103 12.47 1.83 8.60
C ASP A 103 11.35 1.23 9.43
N VAL A 104 10.26 1.98 9.65
CA VAL A 104 9.07 1.43 10.33
C VAL A 104 8.39 0.35 9.49
N ILE A 105 8.28 0.54 8.16
CA ILE A 105 7.72 -0.48 7.25
C ILE A 105 8.56 -1.76 7.32
N GLU A 106 9.89 -1.66 7.19
CA GLU A 106 10.77 -2.81 7.24
C GLU A 106 10.69 -3.53 8.58
N LYS A 107 10.80 -2.79 9.68
CA LYS A 107 10.78 -3.36 11.03
C LYS A 107 9.47 -4.10 11.31
N VAL A 108 8.33 -3.46 11.02
CA VAL A 108 7.01 -4.07 11.25
C VAL A 108 6.81 -5.31 10.38
N CYS A 109 7.12 -5.23 9.08
CA CYS A 109 6.93 -6.36 8.18
C CYS A 109 7.88 -7.52 8.48
N ALA A 110 9.08 -7.24 8.98
CA ALA A 110 10.05 -8.27 9.37
C ALA A 110 9.60 -9.04 10.63
N THR A 111 8.92 -8.39 11.58
CA THR A 111 8.58 -8.99 12.88
C THR A 111 7.12 -9.44 13.02
N SER A 112 6.19 -8.92 12.21
CA SER A 112 4.76 -9.20 12.38
C SER A 112 4.34 -10.60 11.91
N ASP A 113 3.51 -11.25 12.71
CA ASP A 113 2.81 -12.52 12.43
C ASP A 113 1.46 -12.35 11.70
N GLU A 114 1.08 -11.10 11.37
CA GLU A 114 -0.16 -10.78 10.66
C GLU A 114 -0.21 -11.47 9.29
N ARG A 115 -1.37 -12.07 8.97
CA ARG A 115 -1.60 -12.82 7.73
C ARG A 115 -2.41 -12.02 6.71
N ASP A 116 -3.02 -10.92 7.12
CA ASP A 116 -3.71 -9.98 6.23
C ASP A 116 -2.78 -8.84 5.79
N PRO A 117 -2.34 -8.80 4.51
CA PRO A 117 -1.47 -7.73 4.03
C PRO A 117 -2.15 -6.36 4.01
N MET A 118 -3.48 -6.29 3.90
CA MET A 118 -4.22 -5.03 4.01
C MET A 118 -4.21 -4.53 5.46
N ALA A 119 -4.40 -5.42 6.44
CA ALA A 119 -4.32 -5.04 7.85
C ALA A 119 -2.94 -4.48 8.20
N LEU A 120 -1.86 -5.12 7.72
CA LEU A 120 -0.50 -4.60 7.83
C LEU A 120 -0.34 -3.24 7.16
N ALA A 121 -0.83 -3.11 5.93
CA ALA A 121 -0.76 -1.86 5.18
C ALA A 121 -1.43 -0.72 5.93
N LEU A 122 -2.66 -0.93 6.44
CA LEU A 122 -3.41 0.11 7.15
C LEU A 122 -2.69 0.61 8.40
N ARG A 123 -2.03 -0.28 9.16
CA ARG A 123 -1.20 0.14 10.31
C ARG A 123 -0.10 1.11 9.87
N MET A 124 0.55 0.85 8.73
CA MET A 124 1.63 1.69 8.21
C MET A 124 1.10 2.97 7.55
N LEU A 125 0.00 2.88 6.80
CA LEU A 125 -0.63 4.02 6.14
C LEU A 125 -1.17 5.07 7.12
N ARG A 126 -1.43 4.70 8.38
CA ARG A 126 -1.78 5.64 9.47
C ARG A 126 -0.56 6.24 10.16
N HIS A 127 0.65 5.71 9.93
CA HIS A 127 1.87 6.22 10.53
C HIS A 127 2.20 7.62 10.00
N ALA A 128 2.57 8.56 10.88
CA ALA A 128 2.80 9.98 10.52
C ALA A 128 3.94 10.19 9.50
N ALA A 129 4.90 9.26 9.48
CA ALA A 129 5.98 9.28 8.49
C ALA A 129 5.53 8.83 7.09
N VAL A 130 4.45 8.05 6.97
CA VAL A 130 3.90 7.58 5.69
C VAL A 130 2.92 8.61 5.16
N LYS A 131 3.41 9.42 4.22
CA LYS A 131 2.67 10.55 3.65
C LYS A 131 1.52 10.05 2.79
N LEU A 132 0.57 10.93 2.49
CA LEU A 132 -0.49 10.63 1.52
C LEU A 132 0.08 10.21 0.15
N HIS A 133 1.17 10.87 -0.24
CA HIS A 133 1.89 10.62 -1.48
C HIS A 133 3.39 10.57 -1.22
N GLY A 134 4.06 9.59 -1.79
CA GLY A 134 5.52 9.50 -1.71
C GLY A 134 6.07 8.13 -2.11
N PRO A 135 7.40 7.99 -2.15
CA PRO A 135 8.07 6.76 -2.54
C PRO A 135 7.93 5.62 -1.51
N GLU A 136 7.54 5.91 -0.27
CA GLU A 136 7.34 4.90 0.77
C GLU A 136 6.28 3.85 0.41
N HIS A 137 5.30 4.23 -0.42
CA HIS A 137 4.27 3.33 -0.94
C HIS A 137 4.83 2.26 -1.88
N HIS A 138 5.96 2.56 -2.55
CA HIS A 138 6.63 1.62 -3.46
C HIS A 138 7.21 0.43 -2.69
N PHE A 139 7.64 0.66 -1.45
CA PHE A 139 8.15 -0.37 -0.55
C PHE A 139 7.08 -0.99 0.33
N LEU A 140 6.13 -0.18 0.82
CA LEU A 140 5.04 -0.66 1.66
C LEU A 140 4.31 -1.85 1.02
N VAL A 141 3.91 -1.73 -0.24
CA VAL A 141 3.13 -2.78 -0.93
C VAL A 141 3.87 -4.12 -1.00
N PRO A 142 5.09 -4.23 -1.55
CA PRO A 142 5.78 -5.51 -1.56
C PRO A 142 6.11 -6.01 -0.15
N ALA A 143 6.46 -5.13 0.79
CA ALA A 143 6.81 -5.52 2.16
C ALA A 143 5.65 -6.21 2.89
N VAL A 144 4.44 -5.64 2.85
CA VAL A 144 3.27 -6.24 3.52
C VAL A 144 2.85 -7.55 2.85
N LEU A 145 2.98 -7.64 1.52
CA LEU A 145 2.66 -8.84 0.76
C LEU A 145 3.64 -9.98 1.06
N VAL A 146 4.96 -9.74 1.06
CA VAL A 146 5.95 -10.79 1.40
C VAL A 146 5.84 -11.21 2.87
N ALA A 147 5.49 -10.29 3.77
CA ALA A 147 5.28 -10.59 5.19
C ALA A 147 4.08 -11.54 5.37
N ALA A 148 2.91 -11.13 4.89
CA ALA A 148 1.69 -11.95 4.96
C ALA A 148 1.86 -13.31 4.25
N TYR A 149 2.48 -13.32 3.07
CA TYR A 149 2.80 -14.55 2.33
C TYR A 149 3.68 -15.50 3.15
N SER A 150 4.76 -14.98 3.74
CA SER A 150 5.66 -15.81 4.56
C SER A 150 4.94 -16.40 5.77
N ASN A 151 3.99 -15.67 6.36
CA ASN A 151 3.18 -16.15 7.48
C ASN A 151 2.19 -17.24 7.06
N VAL A 152 1.49 -17.05 5.93
CA VAL A 152 0.54 -18.04 5.40
C VAL A 152 1.25 -19.31 4.91
N LYS A 153 2.46 -19.18 4.34
CA LYS A 153 3.28 -20.33 3.91
C LYS A 153 3.96 -21.07 5.06
N GLY A 154 3.89 -20.58 6.29
CA GLY A 154 4.63 -21.17 7.42
C GLY A 154 6.15 -20.98 7.29
N GLU A 155 6.60 -19.90 6.67
CA GLU A 155 8.01 -19.58 6.44
C GLU A 155 8.47 -18.30 7.18
N PRO A 156 8.17 -18.09 8.48
CA PRO A 156 8.49 -16.84 9.17
C PRO A 156 10.00 -16.55 9.22
N LYS A 157 10.84 -17.59 9.18
CA LYS A 157 12.32 -17.45 9.16
C LYS A 157 12.85 -16.76 7.89
N LYS A 158 12.13 -16.85 6.76
CA LYS A 158 12.50 -16.18 5.49
C LYS A 158 11.97 -14.74 5.39
N ARG A 159 11.10 -14.34 6.32
CA ARG A 159 10.33 -13.09 6.21
C ARG A 159 11.22 -11.85 6.22
N ALA A 160 12.11 -11.73 7.20
CA ALA A 160 12.98 -10.58 7.34
C ALA A 160 13.88 -10.38 6.10
N GLU A 161 14.48 -11.46 5.60
CA GLU A 161 15.29 -11.45 4.37
C GLU A 161 14.47 -11.00 3.14
N ARG A 162 13.27 -11.54 2.97
CA ARG A 162 12.37 -11.16 1.86
C ARG A 162 11.93 -9.70 1.94
N VAL A 163 11.69 -9.16 3.14
CA VAL A 163 11.35 -7.74 3.35
C VAL A 163 12.55 -6.85 3.00
N ALA A 164 13.76 -7.19 3.46
CA ALA A 164 14.97 -6.45 3.11
C ALA A 164 15.23 -6.50 1.59
N GLU A 165 14.98 -7.63 0.94
CA GLU A 165 15.06 -7.76 -0.52
C GLU A 165 14.02 -6.91 -1.24
N ALA A 166 12.78 -6.84 -0.72
CA ALA A 166 11.77 -5.93 -1.25
C ALA A 166 12.24 -4.48 -1.20
N ARG A 167 12.83 -4.03 -0.08
CA ARG A 167 13.39 -2.68 0.06
C ARG A 167 14.44 -2.41 -1.01
N ARG A 168 15.37 -3.34 -1.22
CA ARG A 168 16.44 -3.22 -2.23
C ARG A 168 15.90 -3.16 -3.65
N ARG A 169 14.98 -4.05 -4.03
CA ARG A 169 14.44 -4.13 -5.40
C ARG A 169 13.63 -2.91 -5.81
N VAL A 170 12.95 -2.25 -4.88
CA VAL A 170 12.14 -1.05 -5.18
C VAL A 170 12.88 0.26 -4.99
N ALA A 171 14.06 0.28 -4.35
CA ALA A 171 14.85 1.50 -4.15
C ALA A 171 15.09 2.31 -5.45
N PRO A 172 15.30 1.70 -6.63
CA PRO A 172 15.45 2.46 -7.88
C PRO A 172 14.16 3.12 -8.39
N ILE A 173 12.99 2.78 -7.84
CA ILE A 173 11.70 3.35 -8.25
C ILE A 173 11.53 4.70 -7.55
N MET A 174 12.00 5.75 -8.21
CA MET A 174 11.94 7.11 -7.66
C MET A 174 10.49 7.59 -7.50
N GLY A 175 10.25 8.34 -6.42
CA GLY A 175 8.98 9.05 -6.21
C GLY A 175 8.72 10.07 -7.33
N GLY A 176 7.46 10.32 -7.66
CA GLY A 176 7.06 11.28 -8.70
C GLY A 176 7.24 10.75 -10.13
N SER A 177 8.34 10.09 -10.45
CA SER A 177 8.58 9.55 -11.80
C SER A 177 7.62 8.43 -12.18
N CYS A 178 7.17 7.62 -11.21
CA CYS A 178 6.26 6.50 -11.47
C CYS A 178 4.95 6.91 -12.17
N ALA A 179 4.42 8.10 -11.87
CA ALA A 179 3.24 8.64 -12.56
C ALA A 179 3.56 9.04 -14.00
N MET A 180 4.71 9.68 -14.23
CA MET A 180 5.15 10.14 -15.56
C MET A 180 5.53 8.97 -16.49
N LEU A 181 6.00 7.86 -15.91
CA LEU A 181 6.35 6.64 -16.65
C LEU A 181 5.13 5.73 -16.92
N GLY A 182 3.93 6.12 -16.50
CA GLY A 182 2.72 5.30 -16.64
C GLY A 182 2.75 4.01 -15.81
N ALA A 183 3.62 3.94 -14.80
CA ALA A 183 3.88 2.73 -14.03
C ALA A 183 3.85 3.04 -12.53
N CYS A 184 2.64 3.13 -11.95
CA CYS A 184 2.43 3.39 -10.53
C CYS A 184 3.35 2.50 -9.66
N GLY A 185 4.13 3.11 -8.77
CA GLY A 185 5.17 2.40 -8.02
C GLY A 185 4.61 1.36 -7.04
N ALA A 186 3.40 1.58 -6.49
CA ALA A 186 2.67 0.58 -5.72
C ALA A 186 2.31 -0.66 -6.57
N ALA A 187 1.87 -0.45 -7.81
CA ALA A 187 1.56 -1.54 -8.73
C ALA A 187 2.82 -2.31 -9.14
N VAL A 188 3.91 -1.62 -9.44
CA VAL A 188 5.23 -2.25 -9.69
C VAL A 188 5.68 -3.07 -8.48
N GLY A 189 5.44 -2.56 -7.26
CA GLY A 189 5.68 -3.27 -6.01
C GLY A 189 5.02 -4.65 -5.93
N THR A 190 3.84 -4.85 -6.54
CA THR A 190 3.19 -6.17 -6.57
C THR A 190 3.97 -7.18 -7.41
N GLY A 191 4.56 -6.76 -8.53
CA GLY A 191 5.48 -7.57 -9.33
C GLY A 191 6.75 -7.89 -8.57
N THR A 192 7.29 -6.94 -7.80
CA THR A 192 8.42 -7.16 -6.89
C THR A 192 8.10 -8.25 -5.86
N PHE A 193 6.91 -8.23 -5.27
CA PHE A 193 6.44 -9.30 -4.37
C PHE A 193 6.49 -10.67 -5.06
N VAL A 194 5.88 -10.82 -6.24
CA VAL A 194 5.89 -12.09 -6.98
C VAL A 194 7.32 -12.51 -7.33
N SER A 195 8.12 -11.56 -7.80
CA SER A 195 9.53 -11.77 -8.15
C SER A 195 10.35 -12.30 -6.98
N ILE A 196 10.08 -11.86 -5.74
CA ILE A 196 10.76 -12.35 -4.54
C ILE A 196 10.29 -13.76 -4.18
N VAL A 197 8.98 -13.99 -4.10
CA VAL A 197 8.45 -15.28 -3.60
C VAL A 197 8.62 -16.43 -4.59
N THR A 198 8.80 -16.13 -5.88
CA THR A 198 9.15 -17.11 -6.91
C THR A 198 10.63 -17.09 -7.27
N GLU A 199 11.46 -16.31 -6.57
CA GLU A 199 12.90 -16.16 -6.83
C GLU A 199 13.21 -15.83 -8.30
N ALA A 200 12.39 -14.97 -8.91
CA ALA A 200 12.55 -14.58 -10.31
C ALA A 200 13.87 -13.84 -10.53
N THR A 201 14.48 -14.08 -11.69
CA THR A 201 15.67 -13.40 -12.19
C THR A 201 15.49 -13.11 -13.68
N PRO A 202 16.36 -12.28 -14.30
CA PRO A 202 16.31 -12.06 -15.76
C PRO A 202 16.39 -13.35 -16.59
N LEU A 203 16.99 -14.41 -16.04
CA LEU A 203 17.20 -15.70 -16.70
C LEU A 203 16.07 -16.72 -16.45
N LYS A 204 15.17 -16.45 -15.50
CA LYS A 204 14.03 -17.31 -15.16
C LYS A 204 12.77 -16.83 -15.88
N GLY A 205 12.62 -17.25 -17.14
CA GLY A 205 11.58 -16.74 -18.05
C GLY A 205 10.14 -16.88 -17.53
N LYS A 206 9.81 -18.01 -16.89
CA LYS A 206 8.45 -18.26 -16.36
C LYS A 206 8.12 -17.36 -15.18
N GLU A 207 9.02 -17.26 -14.23
CA GLU A 207 8.90 -16.49 -12.99
C GLU A 207 8.94 -14.98 -13.28
N ARG A 208 9.86 -14.54 -14.15
CA ARG A 208 9.90 -13.15 -14.63
C ARG A 208 8.60 -12.79 -15.36
N GLY A 209 8.12 -13.67 -16.24
CA GLY A 209 6.84 -13.47 -16.92
C GLY A 209 5.67 -13.37 -15.94
N LEU A 210 5.67 -14.16 -14.87
CA LEU A 210 4.64 -14.10 -13.83
C LEU A 210 4.68 -12.78 -13.04
N ALA A 211 5.87 -12.32 -12.65
CA ALA A 211 6.05 -11.03 -12.00
C ALA A 211 5.57 -9.86 -12.87
N ASN A 212 5.88 -9.87 -14.18
CA ASN A 212 5.39 -8.86 -15.11
C ASN A 212 3.87 -8.87 -15.24
N ARG A 213 3.25 -10.05 -15.31
CA ARG A 213 1.78 -10.17 -15.36
C ARG A 213 1.12 -9.65 -14.08
N MET A 214 1.74 -9.85 -12.92
CA MET A 214 1.27 -9.27 -11.66
C MET A 214 1.29 -7.74 -11.73
N THR A 215 2.42 -7.14 -12.12
CA THR A 215 2.51 -5.68 -12.31
C THR A 215 1.42 -5.18 -13.28
N ALA A 216 1.27 -5.83 -14.44
CA ALA A 216 0.27 -5.45 -15.44
C ALA A 216 -1.17 -5.53 -14.89
N ARG A 217 -1.48 -6.57 -14.09
CA ARG A 217 -2.79 -6.73 -13.44
C ARG A 217 -3.06 -5.61 -12.45
N ALA A 218 -2.09 -5.24 -11.61
CA ALA A 218 -2.23 -4.13 -10.68
C ALA A 218 -2.37 -2.79 -11.42
N LEU A 219 -1.58 -2.55 -12.47
CA LEU A 219 -1.68 -1.35 -13.30
C LEU A 219 -3.04 -1.24 -13.99
N THR A 220 -3.61 -2.34 -14.46
CA THR A 220 -4.97 -2.36 -15.04
C THR A 220 -6.01 -1.87 -14.02
N VAL A 221 -5.91 -2.33 -12.77
CA VAL A 221 -6.85 -1.95 -11.70
C VAL A 221 -6.66 -0.49 -11.29
N VAL A 222 -5.42 -0.03 -11.15
CA VAL A 222 -5.10 1.36 -10.82
C VAL A 222 -5.54 2.30 -11.94
N GLY A 223 -5.18 2.00 -13.19
CA GLY A 223 -5.50 2.83 -14.36
C GLY A 223 -6.98 2.87 -14.72
N ALA A 224 -7.78 1.90 -14.26
CA ALA A 224 -9.24 1.94 -14.37
C ALA A 224 -9.89 2.93 -13.38
N THR A 225 -9.12 3.48 -12.43
CA THR A 225 -9.59 4.56 -11.56
C THR A 225 -9.39 5.88 -12.28
N ASP A 226 -10.44 6.43 -12.88
CA ASP A 226 -10.46 7.76 -13.48
C ASP A 226 -10.42 8.84 -12.38
N ALA A 227 -9.28 8.97 -11.71
CA ALA A 227 -9.08 9.89 -10.61
C ALA A 227 -7.63 10.35 -10.51
N ALA A 228 -7.45 11.57 -10.03
CA ALA A 228 -6.14 12.15 -9.75
C ALA A 228 -5.32 11.33 -8.73
N ARG A 229 -4.05 11.72 -8.56
CA ARG A 229 -3.04 11.01 -7.75
C ARG A 229 -3.55 10.67 -6.34
N CYS A 230 -3.35 9.43 -5.90
CA CYS A 230 -3.53 9.02 -4.50
C CYS A 230 -2.74 7.74 -4.21
N CYS A 231 -1.52 7.87 -3.66
CA CYS A 231 -0.66 6.71 -3.41
C CYS A 231 -1.26 5.73 -2.38
N LYS A 232 -2.05 6.21 -1.41
CA LYS A 232 -2.79 5.35 -0.47
C LYS A 232 -3.84 4.49 -1.16
N ARG A 233 -4.68 5.08 -2.03
CA ARG A 233 -5.66 4.35 -2.85
C ARG A 233 -4.95 3.30 -3.70
N ASP A 234 -3.92 3.72 -4.42
CA ASP A 234 -3.24 2.85 -5.38
C ASP A 234 -2.52 1.69 -4.68
N SER A 235 -1.99 1.91 -3.47
CA SER A 235 -1.47 0.85 -2.60
C SER A 235 -2.54 -0.17 -2.22
N MET A 236 -3.71 0.30 -1.76
CA MET A 236 -4.82 -0.58 -1.37
C MET A 236 -5.35 -1.37 -2.58
N LEU A 237 -5.54 -0.74 -3.74
CA LEU A 237 -5.94 -1.41 -4.97
C LEU A 237 -4.91 -2.47 -5.41
N SER A 238 -3.63 -2.12 -5.35
CA SER A 238 -2.53 -3.01 -5.72
C SER A 238 -2.46 -4.25 -4.80
N ILE A 239 -2.65 -4.08 -3.49
CA ILE A 239 -2.70 -5.20 -2.53
C ILE A 239 -3.88 -6.13 -2.85
N LEU A 240 -5.08 -5.58 -3.11
CA LEU A 240 -6.26 -6.39 -3.46
C LEU A 240 -6.04 -7.17 -4.77
N ALA A 241 -5.40 -6.54 -5.76
CA ALA A 241 -5.01 -7.20 -7.00
C ALA A 241 -4.02 -8.35 -6.74
N ALA A 242 -3.00 -8.12 -5.91
CA ALA A 242 -2.00 -9.11 -5.57
C ALA A 242 -2.58 -10.30 -4.79
N VAL A 243 -3.52 -10.06 -3.87
CA VAL A 243 -4.24 -11.11 -3.14
C VAL A 243 -4.99 -12.03 -4.09
N LYS A 244 -5.75 -11.46 -5.04
CA LYS A 244 -6.45 -12.24 -6.06
C LYS A 244 -5.49 -13.02 -6.94
N PHE A 245 -4.41 -12.38 -7.39
CA PHE A 245 -3.39 -12.99 -8.24
C PHE A 245 -2.63 -14.12 -7.53
N ALA A 246 -2.30 -13.96 -6.25
CA ALA A 246 -1.63 -14.98 -5.44
C ALA A 246 -2.48 -16.24 -5.33
N ARG A 247 -3.80 -16.10 -5.15
CA ARG A 247 -4.72 -17.24 -5.15
C ARG A 247 -4.74 -17.95 -6.51
N GLU A 248 -4.85 -17.19 -7.60
CA GLU A 248 -4.98 -17.71 -8.97
C GLU A 248 -3.69 -18.38 -9.47
N HIS A 249 -2.52 -17.81 -9.17
CA HIS A 249 -1.27 -18.21 -9.81
C HIS A 249 -0.22 -18.78 -8.85
N LEU A 250 -0.25 -18.42 -7.57
CA LEU A 250 0.66 -18.95 -6.55
C LEU A 250 0.01 -20.03 -5.68
N ARG A 251 -1.31 -20.22 -5.80
CA ARG A 251 -2.12 -21.12 -4.97
C ARG A 251 -1.97 -20.81 -3.47
N VAL A 252 -1.92 -19.52 -3.14
CA VAL A 252 -1.85 -19.02 -1.76
C VAL A 252 -3.05 -18.14 -1.48
N ASP A 253 -3.80 -18.47 -0.42
CA ASP A 253 -4.95 -17.68 0.01
C ASP A 253 -4.52 -16.62 1.04
N LEU A 254 -4.31 -15.40 0.55
CA LEU A 254 -4.09 -14.23 1.40
C LEU A 254 -5.44 -13.62 1.76
N SER A 255 -5.76 -13.45 3.04
CA SER A 255 -6.99 -12.76 3.44
C SER A 255 -6.80 -11.26 3.29
N ALA A 256 -7.66 -10.58 2.54
CA ALA A 256 -7.73 -9.12 2.54
C ALA A 256 -9.14 -8.65 2.21
N ARG A 257 -9.55 -7.54 2.81
CA ARG A 257 -10.81 -6.83 2.48
C ARG A 257 -10.51 -5.39 2.11
N GLY A 258 -11.27 -4.84 1.16
CA GLY A 258 -11.18 -3.42 0.84
C GLY A 258 -11.64 -2.58 2.04
N PRO A 259 -10.78 -1.68 2.56
CA PRO A 259 -11.15 -0.81 3.67
C PRO A 259 -11.94 0.39 3.17
N GLU A 260 -12.47 1.15 4.12
CA GLU A 260 -13.01 2.47 3.83
C GLU A 260 -11.91 3.51 3.95
N CYS A 261 -11.93 4.52 3.08
CA CYS A 261 -10.85 5.50 3.05
C CYS A 261 -10.98 6.51 4.21
N GLU A 262 -9.93 6.61 5.02
CA GLU A 262 -9.81 7.58 6.12
C GLU A 262 -9.13 8.89 5.69
N TRP A 263 -8.55 8.95 4.49
CA TRP A 263 -7.71 10.05 4.04
C TRP A 263 -8.39 11.06 3.10
N ARG A 264 -9.71 10.91 2.85
CA ARG A 264 -10.48 11.88 2.06
C ARG A 264 -10.33 13.31 2.57
N PRO A 265 -10.43 13.61 3.90
CA PRO A 265 -10.39 14.99 4.39
C PRO A 265 -9.06 15.71 4.13
N VAL A 266 -7.95 14.96 4.03
CA VAL A 266 -6.60 15.52 3.86
C VAL A 266 -6.10 15.44 2.42
N ASN A 267 -6.77 14.70 1.53
CA ASN A 267 -6.37 14.56 0.13
C ASN A 267 -7.03 15.63 -0.76
N LYS A 268 -6.31 16.72 -1.05
CA LYS A 268 -6.75 17.79 -1.97
C LYS A 268 -7.00 17.28 -3.40
N GLN A 269 -6.43 16.14 -3.80
CA GLN A 269 -6.63 15.50 -5.11
C GLN A 269 -7.62 14.31 -5.03
N CYS A 270 -8.46 14.24 -4.00
CA CYS A 270 -9.41 13.14 -3.84
C CYS A 270 -10.41 13.12 -5.01
N GLY A 271 -10.56 11.96 -5.66
CA GLY A 271 -11.58 11.75 -6.70
C GLY A 271 -13.02 11.60 -6.19
N GLY A 272 -13.27 11.80 -4.88
CA GLY A 272 -14.60 11.71 -4.29
C GLY A 272 -15.31 10.40 -4.64
N SER A 273 -16.53 10.50 -5.15
CA SER A 273 -17.40 9.37 -5.50
C SER A 273 -16.84 8.44 -6.58
N ALA A 274 -15.83 8.86 -7.34
CA ALA A 274 -15.11 8.01 -8.31
C ALA A 274 -14.12 7.05 -7.62
N CYS A 275 -13.75 7.31 -6.37
CA CYS A 275 -12.85 6.43 -5.63
C CYS A 275 -13.56 5.14 -5.18
N PRO A 276 -12.99 3.95 -5.42
CA PRO A 276 -13.59 2.67 -5.00
C PRO A 276 -13.72 2.51 -3.48
N PHE A 277 -13.01 3.33 -2.71
CA PHE A 277 -13.04 3.36 -1.24
C PHE A 277 -13.83 4.54 -0.68
N HIS A 278 -14.59 5.26 -1.52
CA HIS A 278 -15.49 6.34 -1.10
C HIS A 278 -16.72 5.78 -0.38
N ARG A 279 -17.13 6.45 0.70
CA ARG A 279 -18.48 6.34 1.27
C ARG A 279 -19.33 7.46 0.70
#